data_AF-T0Y7F0-F1
#
_entry.id   AF-T0Y7F0-F1
#
_cell.length_a   1.000
_cell.length_b   1.000
_cell.length_c   1.000
_cell.angle_alpha   90.00
_cell.angle_beta   90.00
_cell.angle_gamma   90.00
#
_symmetry.space_group_name_H-M   'P 1'
#
loop_
_entity.id
_entity.type
_entity.pdbx_description
1 polymer ?
#
loop_
_entity_poly.entity_id
_entity_poly.type
_entity_poly.pdbx_seq_one_letter_code
_entity_poly.pdbx_strand_id
1 'polypeptide(L)'
;MYGNKINVVKVMGLVNEGFRGLAENGSVYSKLSGKVGVGHNRYSTAGSKDLTGAGPVTISSLTGEMALSHNGEIVNQNELRDDLKRKGITFQSHLDTEVLLMVLSKEIGDHGVKNGFKNTLGILKGSYSCALVINDKLYAFRDPLGIRPLIFGKVGNNYIVSIRIGSY
;
A
#
# COMPACT_ATOMS: atom_id res chain seq x y z
N MET A 1 -10.81 11.39 20.32
CA MET A 1 -10.10 11.11 19.05
C MET A 1 -9.00 10.11 19.37
N TYR A 2 -9.22 8.81 19.20
CA TYR A 2 -8.15 7.81 19.32
C TYR A 2 -7.48 7.69 17.95
N GLY A 3 -6.20 8.05 17.88
CA GLY A 3 -5.41 8.00 16.66
C GLY A 3 -5.22 6.55 16.22
N ASN A 4 -5.83 6.19 15.09
CA ASN A 4 -5.60 4.92 14.43
C ASN A 4 -4.23 4.92 13.78
N LYS A 5 -3.21 4.66 14.60
CA LYS A 5 -1.81 4.60 14.18
C LYS A 5 -1.52 3.28 13.48
N ILE A 6 -0.97 3.35 12.29
CA ILE A 6 -0.49 2.22 11.51
C ILE A 6 0.92 1.87 11.99
N ASN A 7 1.07 0.65 12.49
CA ASN A 7 2.37 0.08 12.81
C ASN A 7 2.93 -0.62 11.57
N VAL A 8 4.15 -0.25 11.17
CA VAL A 8 4.84 -0.82 10.00
C VAL A 8 6.14 -1.49 10.42
N VAL A 9 6.36 -2.70 9.92
CA VAL A 9 7.61 -3.42 10.05
C VAL A 9 8.04 -3.88 8.66
N LYS A 10 9.30 -3.59 8.30
CA LYS A 10 9.90 -4.00 7.03
C LYS A 10 11.21 -4.71 7.31
N VAL A 11 11.43 -5.83 6.62
CA VAL A 11 12.63 -6.66 6.78
C VAL A 11 13.21 -7.01 5.42
N MET A 12 14.52 -7.15 5.38
CA MET A 12 15.24 -7.72 4.24
C MET A 12 15.25 -9.24 4.34
N GLY A 13 15.38 -9.91 3.19
CA GLY A 13 15.47 -11.36 3.11
C GLY A 13 14.10 -12.05 2.95
N LEU A 14 14.09 -13.37 3.12
CA LEU A 14 12.86 -14.15 3.04
C LEU A 14 11.94 -13.82 4.22
N VAL A 15 10.62 -13.82 4.00
CA VAL A 15 9.62 -13.49 5.03
C VAL A 15 9.84 -14.32 6.29
N ASN A 16 10.06 -15.63 6.15
CA ASN A 16 10.29 -16.53 7.28
C ASN A 16 11.56 -16.19 8.06
N GLU A 17 12.64 -15.79 7.39
CA GLU A 17 13.92 -15.47 8.04
C GLU A 17 13.83 -14.12 8.75
N GLY A 18 13.37 -13.09 8.03
CA GLY A 18 13.29 -11.72 8.54
C GLY A 18 12.35 -11.59 9.72
N PHE A 19 11.18 -12.25 9.69
CA PHE A 19 10.24 -12.19 10.82
C PHE A 19 10.60 -13.15 11.97
N ARG A 20 11.27 -14.28 11.74
CA ARG A 20 11.73 -15.15 12.84
C ARG A 20 12.78 -14.46 13.72
N GLY A 21 13.80 -13.84 13.12
CA GLY A 21 14.81 -13.10 13.90
C GLY A 21 14.22 -11.93 14.70
N LEU A 22 13.09 -11.37 14.24
CA LEU A 22 12.34 -10.35 14.96
C LEU A 22 11.42 -10.91 16.06
N ALA A 23 10.91 -12.13 15.87
CA ALA A 23 10.08 -12.86 16.83
C ALA A 23 10.86 -13.34 18.05
N GLU A 24 12.09 -13.81 17.86
CA GLU A 24 12.99 -14.26 18.93
C GLU A 24 13.32 -13.12 19.92
N ASN A 25 13.24 -11.86 19.46
CA ASN A 25 13.40 -10.67 20.29
C ASN A 25 12.08 -10.18 20.94
N GLY A 26 10.99 -10.97 20.86
CA GLY A 26 9.70 -10.75 21.52
C GLY A 26 8.90 -9.50 21.13
N SER A 27 9.46 -8.61 20.30
CA SER A 27 8.99 -7.22 20.20
C SER A 27 8.17 -6.87 18.97
N VAL A 28 8.11 -7.75 17.96
CA VAL A 28 7.53 -7.38 16.65
C VAL A 28 6.08 -7.77 16.50
N TYR A 29 5.68 -8.95 16.98
CA TYR A 29 4.26 -9.33 16.95
C TYR A 29 3.41 -8.51 17.93
N SER A 30 4.00 -8.03 19.02
CA SER A 30 3.34 -7.09 19.94
C SER A 30 3.12 -5.71 19.30
N LYS A 31 4.02 -5.28 18.40
CA LYS A 31 3.90 -4.02 17.64
C LYS A 31 2.89 -4.11 16.49
N LEU A 32 2.75 -5.27 15.86
CA LEU A 32 1.78 -5.51 14.78
C LEU A 32 0.42 -5.99 15.33
N SER A 33 -0.09 -5.31 16.34
CA SER A 33 -1.44 -5.56 16.85
C SER A 33 -2.47 -4.78 16.02
N GLY A 34 -3.53 -5.47 15.57
CA GLY A 34 -4.58 -4.86 14.75
C GLY A 34 -5.51 -5.91 14.14
N LYS A 35 -6.71 -5.49 13.72
CA LYS A 35 -7.70 -6.35 13.04
C LYS A 35 -7.60 -6.30 11.52
N VAL A 36 -6.87 -5.32 10.98
CA VAL A 36 -6.72 -5.06 9.56
C VAL A 36 -5.25 -4.76 9.28
N GLY A 37 -4.73 -5.30 8.19
CA GLY A 37 -3.34 -5.10 7.80
C GLY A 37 -3.12 -5.42 6.33
N VAL A 38 -1.99 -4.94 5.80
CA VAL A 38 -1.50 -5.25 4.46
C VAL A 38 -0.04 -5.66 4.54
N GLY A 39 0.36 -6.58 3.67
CA GLY A 39 1.72 -7.07 3.53
C GLY A 39 2.21 -6.89 2.11
N HIS A 40 3.53 -6.89 1.91
CA HIS A 40 4.15 -6.77 0.61
C HIS A 40 5.47 -7.53 0.56
N ASN A 41 5.62 -8.40 -0.44
CA ASN A 41 6.89 -9.05 -0.74
C ASN A 41 7.46 -8.41 -2.00
N ARG A 42 8.62 -7.76 -1.89
CA ARG A 42 9.26 -7.09 -3.03
C ARG A 42 10.21 -8.05 -3.74
N TYR A 43 10.06 -8.16 -5.05
CA TYR A 43 11.09 -8.72 -5.91
C TYR A 43 12.07 -7.59 -6.27
N SER A 44 13.33 -7.72 -5.86
CA SER A 44 14.39 -6.77 -6.23
C SER A 44 15.16 -7.33 -7.43
N THR A 45 15.41 -6.48 -8.45
CA THR A 45 16.41 -6.78 -9.48
C THR A 45 17.79 -6.83 -8.81
N ALA A 46 18.56 -7.87 -9.13
CA ALA A 46 19.80 -8.23 -8.44
C ALA A 46 20.67 -7.01 -8.06
N GLY A 47 20.90 -6.81 -6.76
CA GLY A 47 21.91 -5.88 -6.25
C GLY A 47 21.42 -4.82 -5.26
N SER A 48 20.12 -4.48 -5.21
CA SER A 48 19.65 -3.48 -4.23
C SER A 48 19.45 -4.11 -2.85
N LYS A 49 20.36 -3.83 -1.91
CA LYS A 49 20.28 -4.29 -0.51
C LYS A 49 19.54 -3.31 0.41
N ASP A 50 18.79 -2.36 -0.15
CA ASP A 50 18.07 -1.36 0.63
C ASP A 50 16.57 -1.67 0.75
N LEU A 51 15.98 -1.18 1.85
CA LEU A 51 14.53 -1.19 2.05
C LEU A 51 13.83 -0.09 1.24
N THR A 52 14.57 0.67 0.45
CA THR A 52 14.05 1.68 -0.47
C THR A 52 13.11 1.01 -1.47
N GLY A 53 11.82 1.35 -1.43
CA GLY A 53 10.81 0.68 -2.26
C GLY A 53 10.18 -0.57 -1.67
N ALA A 54 10.58 -1.01 -0.47
CA ALA A 54 9.85 -2.04 0.24
C ALA A 54 8.49 -1.47 0.73
N GLY A 55 7.40 -2.13 0.34
CA GLY A 55 6.07 -1.85 0.87
C GLY A 55 5.85 -2.41 2.29
N PRO A 56 4.71 -2.08 2.94
CA PRO A 56 3.74 -1.11 2.48
C PRO A 56 4.29 0.33 2.57
N VAL A 57 3.85 1.21 1.67
CA VAL A 57 4.12 2.65 1.74
C VAL A 57 3.06 3.29 2.62
N THR A 58 3.47 4.16 3.53
CA THR A 58 2.56 4.85 4.45
C THR A 58 2.64 6.34 4.30
N ILE A 59 1.50 7.00 4.47
CA ILE A 59 1.41 8.46 4.59
C ILE A 59 0.47 8.83 5.73
N SER A 60 0.67 10.02 6.27
CA SER A 60 -0.29 10.67 7.18
C SER A 60 -0.91 11.85 6.44
N SER A 61 -2.23 11.89 6.36
CA SER A 61 -2.95 13.00 5.73
C SER A 61 -4.17 13.41 6.55
N LEU A 62 -4.87 14.46 6.09
CA LEU A 62 -6.14 14.89 6.71
C LEU A 62 -7.22 13.79 6.69
N THR A 63 -7.09 12.79 5.82
CA THR A 63 -8.03 11.67 5.72
C THR A 63 -7.73 10.53 6.72
N GLY A 64 -6.57 10.59 7.39
CA GLY A 64 -6.09 9.58 8.33
C GLY A 64 -4.72 9.03 7.93
N GLU A 65 -4.25 8.03 8.67
CA GLU A 65 -3.08 7.25 8.26
C GLU A 65 -3.49 6.20 7.22
N MET A 66 -2.65 6.07 6.20
CA MET A 66 -2.88 5.17 5.08
C MET A 66 -1.68 4.24 4.89
N ALA A 67 -1.92 2.97 4.60
CA ALA A 67 -0.90 1.99 4.21
C ALA A 67 -1.27 1.27 2.92
N LEU A 68 -0.40 1.35 1.92
CA LEU A 68 -0.63 0.78 0.60
C LEU A 68 0.42 -0.28 0.26
N SER A 69 -0.07 -1.46 -0.09
CA SER A 69 0.69 -2.47 -0.83
C SER A 69 0.29 -2.37 -2.31
N HIS A 70 1.28 -2.24 -3.18
CA HIS A 70 1.10 -2.04 -4.62
C HIS A 70 1.93 -3.08 -5.39
N ASN A 71 1.29 -3.77 -6.33
CA ASN A 71 1.93 -4.63 -7.30
C ASN A 71 1.64 -4.11 -8.70
N GLY A 72 2.63 -3.52 -9.35
CA GLY A 72 2.42 -2.84 -10.61
C GLY A 72 3.40 -1.71 -10.87
N GLU A 73 3.02 -0.88 -11.84
CA GLU A 73 3.73 0.34 -12.20
C GLU A 73 2.72 1.42 -12.65
N ILE A 74 2.91 2.64 -12.16
CA ILE A 74 2.15 3.82 -12.59
C ILE A 74 2.96 4.60 -13.62
N VAL A 75 2.55 4.49 -14.89
CA VAL A 75 3.26 5.03 -16.05
C VAL A 75 3.28 6.56 -16.05
N ASN A 76 2.18 7.21 -15.66
CA ASN A 76 2.09 8.67 -15.59
C ASN A 76 2.51 9.25 -14.22
N GLN A 77 3.31 8.53 -13.42
CA GLN A 77 3.73 8.98 -12.10
C GLN A 77 4.45 10.34 -12.09
N ASN A 78 5.24 10.66 -13.12
CA ASN A 78 6.02 11.90 -13.15
C ASN A 78 5.10 13.11 -13.34
N GLU A 79 4.16 13.00 -14.28
CA GLU A 79 3.10 14.01 -14.51
C GLU A 79 2.31 14.26 -13.21
N LEU A 80 1.81 13.19 -12.59
CA LEU A 80 1.04 13.28 -11.35
C LEU A 80 1.85 13.88 -10.19
N ARG A 81 3.14 13.52 -10.09
CA ARG A 81 4.05 14.06 -9.08
C ARG A 81 4.26 15.55 -9.25
N ASP A 82 4.48 16.02 -10.48
CA ASP A 82 4.70 17.43 -10.76
C ASP A 82 3.43 18.26 -10.51
N ASP A 83 2.26 17.72 -10.85
CA ASP A 83 0.95 18.31 -10.52
C ASP A 83 0.74 18.49 -9.02
N LEU A 84 1.10 17.48 -8.22
CA LEU A 84 1.00 17.54 -6.76
C LEU A 84 2.04 18.50 -6.17
N LYS A 85 3.27 18.51 -6.67
CA LYS A 85 4.32 19.47 -6.25
C LYS A 85 3.90 20.91 -6.49
N ARG A 86 3.29 21.22 -7.64
CA ARG A 86 2.74 22.56 -7.94
C ARG A 86 1.64 22.99 -6.95
N LYS A 87 0.99 22.03 -6.29
CA LYS A 87 -0.01 22.24 -5.23
C LYS A 87 0.61 22.25 -3.82
N GLY A 88 1.95 22.29 -3.71
CA GLY A 88 2.67 22.36 -2.44
C GLY A 88 2.87 21.02 -1.74
N ILE A 89 2.59 19.89 -2.42
CA ILE A 89 2.76 18.56 -1.84
C ILE A 89 4.21 18.10 -1.99
N THR A 90 4.81 17.66 -0.87
CA THR A 90 6.15 17.09 -0.82
C THR A 90 6.08 15.56 -0.82
N PHE A 91 7.18 14.93 -1.24
CA PHE A 91 7.31 13.47 -1.30
C PHE A 91 8.57 13.05 -0.55
N GLN A 92 8.49 11.91 0.13
CA GLN A 92 9.56 11.31 0.90
C GLN A 92 10.38 10.31 0.07
N SER A 93 9.87 9.89 -1.09
CA SER A 93 10.51 8.92 -1.96
C SER A 93 10.24 9.18 -3.45
N HIS A 94 10.96 8.45 -4.30
CA HIS A 94 10.75 8.40 -5.74
C HIS A 94 9.79 7.28 -6.18
N LEU A 95 9.10 6.64 -5.24
CA LEU A 95 8.22 5.51 -5.54
C LEU A 95 6.94 5.99 -6.21
N ASP A 96 6.55 5.29 -7.28
CA ASP A 96 5.25 5.44 -7.94
C ASP A 96 4.09 5.18 -6.97
N THR A 97 4.30 4.27 -6.03
CA THR A 97 3.36 3.86 -4.99
C THR A 97 3.04 5.02 -4.06
N GLU A 98 4.02 5.88 -3.76
CA GLU A 98 3.79 7.09 -2.97
C GLU A 98 2.98 8.11 -3.78
N VAL A 99 3.27 8.27 -5.07
CA VAL A 99 2.49 9.14 -5.97
C VAL A 99 1.03 8.71 -6.03
N LEU A 100 0.77 7.42 -6.26
CA LEU A 100 -0.56 6.83 -6.24
C LEU A 100 -1.27 7.13 -4.92
N LEU A 101 -0.60 6.87 -3.79
CA LEU A 101 -1.18 7.04 -2.47
C LEU A 101 -1.52 8.50 -2.15
N MET A 102 -0.66 9.44 -2.57
CA MET A 102 -0.89 10.88 -2.40
C MET A 102 -2.04 11.39 -3.27
N VAL A 103 -2.13 10.94 -4.53
CA VAL A 103 -3.28 11.23 -5.41
C VAL A 103 -4.57 10.73 -4.76
N LEU A 104 -4.59 9.47 -4.34
CA LEU A 104 -5.78 8.85 -3.73
C LEU A 104 -6.19 9.57 -2.45
N SER A 105 -5.23 9.88 -1.57
CA SER A 105 -5.48 10.62 -0.34
C SER A 105 -6.11 11.97 -0.60
N LYS A 106 -5.63 12.70 -1.61
CA LYS A 106 -6.17 14.01 -1.98
C LYS A 106 -7.61 13.87 -2.49
N GLU A 107 -7.84 12.97 -3.44
CA GLU A 107 -9.16 12.75 -4.03
C GLU A 107 -10.19 12.26 -3.00
N ILE A 108 -9.77 11.43 -2.02
CA ILE A 108 -10.62 11.04 -0.89
C ILE A 108 -10.94 12.24 0.02
N GLY A 109 -9.96 13.10 0.28
CA GLY A 109 -10.15 14.30 1.10
C GLY A 109 -11.15 15.28 0.50
N ASP A 110 -11.07 15.50 -0.81
CA ASP A 110 -11.87 16.50 -1.52
C ASP A 110 -13.28 15.98 -1.88
N HIS A 111 -13.42 14.68 -2.13
CA HIS A 111 -14.64 14.12 -2.73
C HIS A 111 -15.26 12.95 -1.94
N GLY A 112 -14.65 12.57 -0.82
CA GLY A 112 -15.02 11.40 -0.03
C GLY A 112 -14.55 10.09 -0.66
N VAL A 113 -14.60 9.00 0.11
CA VAL A 113 -13.98 7.70 -0.26
C VAL A 113 -14.42 7.20 -1.64
N LYS A 114 -15.72 7.11 -1.90
CA LYS A 114 -16.26 6.53 -3.15
C LYS A 114 -15.81 7.30 -4.40
N ASN A 115 -15.96 8.62 -4.40
CA ASN A 115 -15.57 9.45 -5.53
C ASN A 115 -14.04 9.59 -5.60
N GLY A 116 -13.36 9.59 -4.45
CA GLY A 116 -11.91 9.62 -4.40
C GLY A 116 -11.27 8.46 -5.13
N PHE A 117 -11.78 7.23 -4.91
CA PHE A 117 -11.40 6.06 -5.69
C PHE A 117 -11.74 6.23 -7.17
N LYS A 118 -12.98 6.60 -7.50
CA LYS A 118 -13.43 6.75 -8.90
C LYS A 118 -12.55 7.73 -9.69
N ASN A 119 -12.28 8.91 -9.14
CA ASN A 119 -11.46 9.93 -9.76
C ASN A 119 -10.02 9.46 -9.93
N THR A 120 -9.44 8.89 -8.86
CA THR A 120 -8.07 8.34 -8.88
C THR A 120 -7.91 7.29 -9.97
N LEU A 121 -8.82 6.32 -10.04
CA LEU A 121 -8.78 5.26 -11.06
C LEU A 121 -8.98 5.80 -12.49
N GLY A 122 -9.64 6.95 -12.64
CA GLY A 122 -9.82 7.61 -13.93
C GLY A 122 -8.59 8.36 -14.46
N ILE A 123 -7.65 8.74 -13.58
CA ILE A 123 -6.44 9.49 -13.95
C ILE A 123 -5.17 8.65 -13.94
N LEU A 124 -5.14 7.54 -13.19
CA LEU A 124 -3.99 6.64 -13.15
C LEU A 124 -3.86 5.88 -14.47
N LYS A 125 -2.65 5.93 -15.05
CA LYS A 125 -2.26 5.13 -16.22
C LYS A 125 -1.22 4.12 -15.80
N GLY A 126 -1.42 2.85 -16.15
CA GLY A 126 -0.48 1.78 -15.83
C GLY A 126 -1.17 0.46 -15.55
N SER A 127 -0.43 -0.44 -14.93
CA SER A 127 -0.92 -1.76 -14.49
C SER A 127 -0.72 -1.86 -12.99
N TYR A 128 -1.76 -2.15 -12.22
CA TYR A 128 -1.66 -2.14 -10.77
C TYR A 128 -2.70 -3.00 -10.09
N SER A 129 -2.30 -3.60 -8.98
CA SER A 129 -3.17 -4.29 -8.04
C SER A 129 -2.76 -3.87 -6.64
N CYS A 130 -3.72 -3.36 -5.88
CA CYS A 130 -3.47 -2.64 -4.65
C CYS A 130 -4.34 -3.16 -3.51
N ALA A 131 -3.75 -3.18 -2.32
CA ALA A 131 -4.45 -3.33 -1.06
C ALA A 131 -4.09 -2.14 -0.16
N LEU A 132 -5.12 -1.45 0.33
CA LEU A 132 -5.01 -0.21 1.11
C LEU A 132 -5.70 -0.38 2.46
N VAL A 133 -5.03 0.04 3.53
CA VAL A 133 -5.67 0.29 4.83
C VAL A 133 -5.81 1.79 5.03
N ILE A 134 -7.01 2.24 5.38
CA ILE A 134 -7.29 3.59 5.87
C ILE A 134 -8.43 3.52 6.89
N ASN A 135 -8.27 4.13 8.07
CA ASN A 135 -9.28 4.19 9.13
C ASN A 135 -9.91 2.81 9.46
N ASP A 136 -9.07 1.82 9.76
CA ASP A 136 -9.44 0.42 10.09
C ASP A 136 -10.24 -0.31 9.00
N LYS A 137 -10.20 0.17 7.75
CA LYS A 137 -10.88 -0.45 6.62
C LYS A 137 -9.87 -0.89 5.57
N LEU A 138 -10.07 -2.11 5.08
CA LEU A 138 -9.34 -2.66 3.95
C LEU A 138 -10.08 -2.32 2.64
N TYR A 139 -9.36 -1.72 1.71
CA TYR A 139 -9.80 -1.49 0.34
C TYR A 139 -8.89 -2.25 -0.60
N ALA A 140 -9.45 -2.77 -1.68
CA ALA A 140 -8.72 -3.47 -2.71
C ALA A 140 -9.21 -2.98 -4.08
N PHE A 141 -8.26 -2.69 -4.96
CA PHE A 141 -8.54 -2.13 -6.28
C PHE A 141 -7.44 -2.52 -7.26
N ARG A 142 -7.78 -2.56 -8.54
CA ARG A 142 -6.86 -2.89 -9.64
C ARG A 142 -7.10 -1.97 -10.83
N ASP A 143 -6.16 -1.98 -11.76
CA ASP A 143 -6.27 -1.23 -13.01
C ASP A 143 -7.51 -1.67 -13.84
N PRO A 144 -8.13 -0.77 -14.63
CA PRO A 144 -9.37 -1.05 -15.36
C PRO A 144 -9.28 -2.21 -16.37
N LEU A 145 -8.08 -2.47 -16.89
CA LEU A 145 -7.83 -3.56 -17.84
C LEU A 145 -7.55 -4.89 -17.14
N GLY A 146 -7.39 -4.86 -15.82
CA GLY A 146 -7.10 -6.03 -15.03
C GLY A 146 -5.78 -6.71 -15.39
N ILE A 147 -4.74 -5.96 -15.70
CA ILE A 147 -3.45 -6.51 -16.11
C ILE A 147 -2.78 -7.29 -14.98
N ARG A 148 -2.82 -6.74 -13.75
CA ARG A 148 -2.25 -7.40 -12.57
C ARG A 148 -3.32 -8.24 -11.85
N PRO A 149 -2.96 -9.42 -11.30
CA PRO A 149 -3.91 -10.28 -10.59
C PRO A 149 -4.25 -9.70 -9.20
N LEU A 150 -5.52 -9.79 -8.85
CA LEU A 150 -6.04 -9.47 -7.53
C LEU A 150 -7.23 -10.39 -7.22
N ILE A 151 -7.14 -11.09 -6.10
CA ILE A 151 -8.04 -12.17 -5.71
C ILE A 151 -8.59 -11.82 -4.35
N PHE A 152 -9.91 -11.94 -4.19
CA PHE A 152 -10.63 -11.71 -2.95
C PHE A 152 -11.19 -13.05 -2.44
N GLY A 153 -11.05 -13.30 -1.15
CA GLY A 153 -11.54 -14.52 -0.50
C GLY A 153 -12.02 -14.26 0.92
N LYS A 154 -12.69 -15.25 1.48
CA LYS A 154 -13.20 -15.24 2.85
C LYS A 154 -12.69 -16.47 3.60
N VAL A 155 -12.15 -16.27 4.80
CA VAL A 155 -11.70 -17.34 5.70
C VAL A 155 -12.34 -17.14 7.07
N GLY A 156 -13.28 -18.02 7.42
CA GLY A 156 -14.16 -17.80 8.57
C GLY A 156 -14.93 -16.49 8.43
N ASN A 157 -14.77 -15.58 9.40
CA ASN A 157 -15.37 -14.24 9.37
C ASN A 157 -14.46 -13.15 8.79
N ASN A 158 -13.27 -13.52 8.31
CA ASN A 158 -12.28 -12.59 7.80
C ASN A 158 -12.30 -12.52 6.28
N TYR A 159 -12.01 -11.34 5.73
CA TYR A 159 -11.81 -11.13 4.30
C TYR A 159 -10.31 -11.00 4.00
N ILE A 160 -9.87 -11.63 2.92
CA ILE A 160 -8.49 -11.65 2.49
C ILE A 160 -8.42 -11.20 1.04
N VAL A 161 -7.38 -10.42 0.73
CA VAL A 161 -7.04 -10.03 -0.63
C VAL A 161 -5.60 -10.44 -0.90
N SER A 162 -5.35 -11.05 -2.06
CA SER A 162 -4.04 -11.55 -2.46
C SER A 162 -3.82 -11.41 -3.96
N ILE A 163 -2.58 -11.30 -4.39
CA ILE A 163 -2.21 -11.31 -5.82
C ILE A 163 -2.13 -12.73 -6.41
N ARG A 164 -2.20 -13.77 -5.57
CA ARG A 164 -2.13 -15.17 -5.98
C ARG A 164 -2.86 -16.08 -4.99
N ILE A 165 -3.44 -17.18 -5.48
CA ILE A 165 -3.86 -18.31 -4.65
C ILE A 165 -2.64 -19.21 -4.43
N GLY A 166 -2.30 -19.48 -3.17
CA GLY A 166 -1.26 -20.46 -2.87
C GLY A 166 -1.73 -21.86 -3.25
N SER A 167 -0.99 -22.51 -4.15
CA SER A 167 -1.02 -23.97 -4.29
C SER A 167 -0.02 -24.51 -3.26
N TYR A 168 -0.53 -25.24 -2.26
CA TYR A 168 0.28 -26.02 -1.32
C TYR A 168 1.00 -27.15 -2.04
#